data_AF-A0A397AD30-F1
#
_entry.id   AF-A0A397AD30-F1
#
_cell.length_a   1.000
_cell.length_b   1.000
_cell.length_c   1.000
_cell.angle_alpha   90.00
_cell.angle_beta   90.00
_cell.angle_gamma   90.00
#
_symmetry.space_group_name_H-M   'P 1'
#
loop_
_entity.id
_entity.type
_entity.pdbx_description
1 polymer ?
#
loop_
_entity_poly.entity_id
_entity_poly.type
_entity_poly.pdbx_seq_one_letter_code
_entity_poly.pdbx_strand_id
1 'polypeptide(L)'
;MDCVVLFESKLSVTDAAFGQVVRYLRRLFPTGSASAVLFDLSSFWLITSLKTVILRVEKANWVDGGSKALFESFVSDHTSPWVRRLTTACSALGVDVVEGGAFLGRGAHGRVFKVERKADKKVLALKLVDSRSTTALFREELALTNAELTGLTARLEHGFVDFPGGAALLVTPVGAPLPRPTTLQEVFNLFDLLRQLHEKNIIHGDPRVPNVIVVKDNDKDKLLWIDLVEAVLVTPGFRTTDAAILTRSILRLLHTSLLGEPLESLINEYGQAPTNENMLKVATVSGLLRNKLKTAEAWHIRADNKVRSIDRPVALPAVEESVLAWVLKCEELGVCITGELIRKQASATCDQMNVPVSQRPAFSKGWLYKFQVKHGLTSKLQHGEAASVSPALVAEGRQQMKAATSGYSAANTYNMDETAFFFCLSPHRSITRHRQPGTKKSKKRITVALTTNADGTDVVDPLFIGTAARPRCFNGVAASDLGFNYMYSKKGWMTGGLFNTYLLQMNQRMLAEDRKVLLLVDNAPPYRPDDESLLTNIKVKMLPKNTTAHLQPQDAGIIASFKAKVKQRQLQSALQQIDSVMAGRQDGLYE
;
A
#
# COMPACT_ATOMS: atom_id res chain seq x y z
N MET A 1 -12.14 -4.82 -12.31
CA MET A 1 -12.00 -3.73 -13.30
C MET A 1 -13.39 -3.22 -13.60
N ASP A 2 -13.58 -1.91 -13.72
CA ASP A 2 -14.84 -1.35 -14.20
C ASP A 2 -14.84 -1.45 -15.72
N CYS A 3 -15.67 -2.33 -16.27
CA CYS A 3 -15.89 -2.42 -17.71
C CYS A 3 -16.88 -1.31 -18.12
N VAL A 4 -16.54 -0.59 -19.18
CA VAL A 4 -17.38 0.47 -19.75
C VAL A 4 -17.71 0.07 -21.19
N VAL A 5 -19.00 0.10 -21.52
CA VAL A 5 -19.51 -0.15 -22.88
C VAL A 5 -19.94 1.19 -23.48
N LEU A 6 -19.32 1.59 -24.57
CA LEU A 6 -19.67 2.82 -25.30
C LEU A 6 -20.89 2.56 -26.19
N PHE A 7 -21.95 3.35 -26.04
CA PHE A 7 -23.10 3.33 -26.94
C PHE A 7 -23.04 4.53 -27.88
N GLU A 8 -22.98 4.28 -29.18
CA GLU A 8 -22.95 5.30 -30.22
C GLU A 8 -24.13 5.08 -31.19
N SER A 9 -25.06 6.02 -31.23
CA SER A 9 -26.17 6.00 -32.18
C SER A 9 -25.84 6.79 -33.45
N LYS A 10 -26.33 6.32 -34.60
CA LYS A 10 -26.25 7.00 -35.90
C LYS A 10 -27.57 6.90 -36.65
N LEU A 11 -27.77 7.81 -37.60
CA LEU A 11 -28.89 7.72 -38.55
C LEU A 11 -28.74 6.52 -39.50
N SER A 12 -27.50 6.18 -39.86
CA SER A 12 -27.14 4.97 -40.59
C SER A 12 -25.73 4.53 -40.18
N VAL A 13 -25.56 3.23 -39.95
CA VAL A 13 -24.26 2.64 -39.62
C VAL A 13 -23.41 2.53 -40.89
N THR A 14 -22.23 3.16 -40.84
CA THR A 14 -21.26 3.20 -41.96
C THR A 14 -19.85 2.88 -41.46
N ASP A 15 -18.94 2.53 -42.36
CA ASP A 15 -17.53 2.33 -42.02
C ASP A 15 -16.86 3.60 -41.45
N ALA A 16 -17.34 4.79 -41.87
CA ALA A 16 -16.90 6.06 -41.30
C ALA A 16 -17.34 6.21 -39.83
N ALA A 17 -18.58 5.84 -39.51
CA ALA A 17 -19.08 5.81 -38.14
C ALA A 17 -18.33 4.77 -37.29
N PHE A 18 -18.04 3.61 -37.86
CA PHE A 18 -17.19 2.61 -37.21
C PHE A 18 -15.79 3.15 -36.93
N GLY A 19 -15.14 3.80 -37.91
CA GLY A 19 -13.84 4.46 -37.71
C GLY A 19 -13.85 5.52 -36.61
N GLN A 20 -14.98 6.23 -36.43
CA GLN A 20 -15.18 7.16 -35.32
C GLN A 20 -15.24 6.43 -33.97
N VAL A 21 -16.01 5.35 -33.87
CA VAL A 21 -16.09 4.51 -32.66
C VAL A 21 -14.73 3.90 -32.31
N VAL A 22 -13.96 3.42 -33.30
CA VAL A 22 -12.59 2.94 -33.08
C VAL A 22 -11.69 4.04 -32.51
N ARG A 23 -11.81 5.29 -32.98
CA ARG A 23 -11.07 6.43 -32.40
C ARG A 23 -11.51 6.73 -30.98
N TYR A 24 -12.80 6.63 -30.68
CA TYR A 24 -13.31 6.79 -29.31
C TYR A 24 -12.78 5.72 -28.38
N LEU A 25 -12.85 4.44 -28.77
CA LEU A 25 -12.28 3.33 -28.00
C LEU A 25 -10.78 3.50 -27.76
N ARG A 26 -10.01 3.91 -28.79
CA ARG A 26 -8.55 4.17 -28.66
C ARG A 26 -8.21 5.31 -27.70
N ARG A 27 -9.08 6.32 -27.60
CA ARG A 27 -8.89 7.48 -26.70
C ARG A 27 -9.37 7.21 -25.29
N LEU A 28 -10.54 6.57 -25.16
CA LEU A 28 -11.17 6.28 -23.87
C LEU A 28 -10.48 5.12 -23.13
N PHE A 29 -9.98 4.12 -23.86
CA PHE A 29 -9.39 2.91 -23.28
C PHE A 29 -8.09 2.49 -23.99
N PRO A 30 -7.04 3.33 -23.98
CA PRO A 30 -5.80 3.09 -24.73
C PRO A 30 -5.05 1.82 -24.32
N THR A 31 -5.44 1.20 -23.21
CA THR A 31 -4.61 0.22 -22.52
C THR A 31 -5.33 -1.03 -22.02
N GLY A 32 -6.66 -0.98 -21.89
CA GLY A 32 -7.51 -2.09 -21.44
C GLY A 32 -8.33 -2.72 -22.57
N SER A 33 -9.18 -3.68 -22.21
CA SER A 33 -10.26 -4.15 -23.07
C SER A 33 -11.41 -3.16 -23.04
N ALA A 34 -11.99 -2.85 -24.19
CA ALA A 34 -13.13 -1.95 -24.29
C ALA A 34 -14.14 -2.45 -25.31
N SER A 35 -15.40 -2.15 -25.02
CA SER A 35 -16.52 -2.59 -25.83
C SER A 35 -17.33 -1.41 -26.32
N ALA A 36 -17.84 -1.48 -27.54
CA ALA A 36 -18.77 -0.50 -28.08
C ALA A 36 -19.93 -1.18 -28.79
N VAL A 37 -21.06 -0.49 -28.77
CA VAL A 37 -22.26 -0.77 -29.55
C VAL A 37 -22.46 0.43 -30.48
N LEU A 38 -22.31 0.19 -31.78
CA LEU A 38 -22.65 1.18 -32.82
C LEU A 38 -23.96 0.76 -33.46
N PHE A 39 -24.97 1.62 -33.47
CA PHE A 39 -26.30 1.21 -33.93
C PHE A 39 -27.07 2.32 -34.66
N ASP A 40 -28.00 1.89 -35.52
CA ASP A 40 -29.04 2.71 -36.13
C ASP A 40 -30.42 2.06 -35.93
N LEU A 41 -31.45 2.54 -36.63
CA LEU A 41 -32.82 2.02 -36.52
C LEU A 41 -33.00 0.59 -37.07
N SER A 42 -32.06 0.11 -37.88
CA SER A 42 -32.16 -1.17 -38.61
C SER A 42 -31.16 -2.22 -38.16
N SER A 43 -29.99 -1.81 -37.68
CA SER A 43 -28.87 -2.70 -37.35
C SER A 43 -27.99 -2.21 -36.20
N PHE A 44 -27.18 -3.12 -35.67
CA PHE A 44 -26.16 -2.82 -34.65
C PHE A 44 -24.88 -3.62 -34.87
N TRP A 45 -23.75 -3.03 -34.44
CA TRP A 45 -22.43 -3.61 -34.49
C TRP A 45 -21.87 -3.67 -33.07
N LEU A 46 -21.51 -4.88 -32.63
CA LEU A 46 -20.91 -5.18 -31.33
C LEU A 46 -19.40 -5.27 -31.52
N ILE A 47 -18.67 -4.40 -30.84
CA ILE A 47 -17.25 -4.18 -31.10
C ILE A 47 -16.48 -4.46 -29.81
N THR A 48 -15.57 -5.42 -29.82
CA THR A 48 -14.63 -5.67 -28.72
C THR A 48 -13.24 -5.29 -29.17
N SER A 49 -12.54 -4.54 -28.32
CA SER A 49 -11.17 -4.08 -28.55
C SER A 49 -10.29 -4.42 -27.37
N LEU A 50 -9.00 -4.59 -27.62
CA LEU A 50 -7.96 -4.66 -26.60
C LEU A 50 -6.86 -3.68 -26.98
N LYS A 51 -6.64 -2.68 -26.13
CA LYS A 51 -5.72 -1.57 -26.40
C LYS A 51 -6.14 -0.84 -27.68
N THR A 52 -5.29 -0.84 -28.71
CA THR A 52 -5.55 -0.19 -29.99
C THR A 52 -6.08 -1.12 -31.08
N VAL A 53 -6.28 -2.40 -30.76
CA VAL A 53 -6.63 -3.43 -31.74
C VAL A 53 -8.10 -3.82 -31.56
N ILE A 54 -8.85 -3.83 -32.65
CA ILE A 54 -10.19 -4.40 -32.68
C ILE A 54 -10.05 -5.92 -32.75
N LEU A 55 -10.55 -6.61 -31.73
CA LEU A 55 -10.49 -8.06 -31.62
C LEU A 55 -11.66 -8.72 -32.34
N ARG A 56 -12.86 -8.14 -32.19
CA ARG A 56 -14.10 -8.71 -32.73
C ARG A 56 -15.05 -7.59 -33.15
N VAL A 57 -15.73 -7.79 -34.27
CA VAL A 57 -16.87 -6.98 -34.71
C VAL A 57 -17.97 -7.94 -35.15
N GLU A 58 -19.11 -7.91 -34.48
CA GLU A 58 -20.29 -8.70 -34.85
C GLU A 58 -21.38 -7.76 -35.33
N LYS A 59 -21.95 -8.04 -36.51
CA LYS A 59 -22.96 -7.19 -37.14
C LYS A 59 -24.26 -7.98 -37.22
N ALA A 60 -25.38 -7.39 -36.84
CA ALA A 60 -26.70 -8.00 -36.93
C ALA A 60 -27.78 -6.94 -37.17
N ASN A 61 -28.89 -7.33 -37.77
CA ASN A 61 -30.09 -6.49 -37.83
C ASN A 61 -30.97 -6.74 -36.62
N TRP A 62 -31.71 -5.71 -36.19
CA TRP A 62 -32.61 -5.83 -35.04
C TRP A 62 -33.70 -6.89 -35.26
N VAL A 63 -34.11 -7.11 -36.50
CA VAL A 63 -35.18 -8.05 -36.88
C VAL A 63 -34.70 -9.49 -37.07
N ASP A 64 -33.39 -9.74 -37.08
CA ASP A 64 -32.86 -11.09 -37.29
C ASP A 64 -33.17 -12.00 -36.09
N GLY A 65 -33.51 -13.27 -36.35
CA GLY A 65 -33.72 -14.25 -35.30
C GLY A 65 -32.47 -14.44 -34.44
N GLY A 66 -32.58 -14.22 -33.13
CA GLY A 66 -31.46 -14.34 -32.18
C GLY A 66 -30.64 -13.06 -31.94
N SER A 67 -30.90 -11.97 -32.68
CA SER A 67 -30.20 -10.68 -32.53
C SER A 67 -30.32 -10.10 -31.11
N LYS A 68 -31.50 -10.22 -30.50
CA LYS A 68 -31.74 -9.81 -29.10
C LYS A 68 -30.84 -10.57 -28.12
N ALA A 69 -30.78 -11.89 -28.22
CA ALA A 69 -29.97 -12.73 -27.34
C ALA A 69 -28.47 -12.43 -27.52
N LEU A 70 -28.03 -12.20 -28.76
CA LEU A 70 -26.66 -11.79 -29.08
C LEU A 70 -26.29 -10.47 -28.40
N PHE A 71 -27.17 -9.47 -28.51
CA PHE A 71 -26.97 -8.16 -27.89
C PHE A 71 -26.93 -8.24 -26.36
N GLU A 72 -27.88 -8.97 -25.75
CA GLU A 72 -27.95 -9.16 -24.30
C GLU A 72 -26.72 -9.89 -23.76
N SER A 73 -26.23 -10.94 -24.46
CA SER A 73 -25.00 -11.64 -24.09
C SER A 73 -23.80 -10.70 -24.13
N PHE A 74 -23.66 -9.91 -25.20
CA PHE A 74 -22.53 -8.99 -25.33
C PHE A 74 -22.50 -7.94 -24.22
N VAL A 75 -23.64 -7.33 -23.91
CA VAL A 75 -23.73 -6.36 -22.81
C VAL A 75 -23.41 -7.05 -21.49
N SER A 76 -23.94 -8.25 -21.22
CA SER A 76 -23.66 -9.02 -20.00
C SER A 76 -22.17 -9.35 -19.84
N ASP A 77 -21.52 -9.85 -20.90
CA ASP A 77 -20.13 -10.29 -20.91
C ASP A 77 -19.13 -9.14 -20.70
N HIS A 78 -19.52 -7.92 -21.08
CA HIS A 78 -18.66 -6.74 -21.03
C HIS A 78 -19.12 -5.70 -19.99
N THR A 79 -20.07 -6.05 -19.14
CA THR A 79 -20.51 -5.22 -18.01
C THR A 79 -19.69 -5.54 -16.77
N SER A 80 -19.30 -4.51 -16.00
CA SER A 80 -18.55 -4.69 -14.74
C SER A 80 -19.27 -5.71 -13.85
N PRO A 81 -18.55 -6.69 -13.25
CA PRO A 81 -19.16 -7.61 -12.28
C PRO A 81 -19.89 -6.88 -11.15
N TRP A 82 -19.49 -5.65 -10.84
CA TRP A 82 -20.16 -4.78 -9.87
C TRP A 82 -21.56 -4.33 -10.29
N VAL A 83 -21.81 -4.10 -11.59
CA VAL A 83 -23.14 -3.72 -12.08
C VAL A 83 -24.08 -4.91 -11.96
N ARG A 84 -23.64 -6.11 -12.37
CA ARG A 84 -24.44 -7.34 -12.18
C ARG A 84 -24.77 -7.56 -10.70
N ARG A 85 -23.79 -7.44 -9.81
CA ARG A 85 -24.01 -7.53 -8.36
C ARG A 85 -24.97 -6.45 -7.85
N LEU A 86 -24.84 -5.21 -8.34
CA LEU A 86 -25.72 -4.10 -7.96
C LEU A 86 -27.15 -4.40 -8.38
N THR A 87 -27.38 -4.84 -9.63
CA THR A 87 -28.70 -5.26 -10.11
C THR A 87 -29.27 -6.39 -9.27
N THR A 88 -28.48 -7.44 -9.00
CA THR A 88 -28.92 -8.57 -8.16
C THR A 88 -29.27 -8.12 -6.74
N ALA A 89 -28.44 -7.28 -6.11
CA ALA A 89 -28.70 -6.74 -4.78
C ALA A 89 -29.95 -5.86 -4.75
N CYS A 90 -30.13 -4.97 -5.74
CA CYS A 90 -31.31 -4.12 -5.89
C CYS A 90 -32.59 -4.95 -6.01
N SER A 91 -32.58 -6.00 -6.84
CA SER A 91 -33.70 -6.92 -6.97
C SER A 91 -33.99 -7.67 -5.67
N ALA A 92 -32.96 -8.19 -5.00
CA ALA A 92 -33.11 -8.95 -3.76
C ALA A 92 -33.64 -8.10 -2.60
N LEU A 93 -33.24 -6.82 -2.53
CA LEU A 93 -33.58 -5.90 -1.44
C LEU A 93 -34.79 -5.00 -1.75
N GLY A 94 -35.38 -5.11 -2.93
CA GLY A 94 -36.54 -4.28 -3.33
C GLY A 94 -36.22 -2.79 -3.43
N VAL A 95 -35.02 -2.45 -3.90
CA VAL A 95 -34.54 -1.06 -4.04
C VAL A 95 -34.11 -0.77 -5.48
N ASP A 96 -34.17 0.50 -5.88
CA ASP A 96 -33.63 0.99 -7.15
C ASP A 96 -32.49 1.97 -6.91
N VAL A 97 -31.53 2.02 -7.82
CA VAL A 97 -30.43 3.00 -7.76
C VAL A 97 -30.99 4.39 -8.03
N VAL A 98 -30.65 5.38 -7.19
CA VAL A 98 -31.09 6.76 -7.40
C VAL A 98 -30.43 7.34 -8.66
N GLU A 99 -31.20 8.00 -9.52
CA GLU A 99 -30.65 8.66 -10.70
C GLU A 99 -29.80 9.87 -10.33
N GLY A 100 -28.56 9.92 -10.85
CA GLY A 100 -27.62 11.03 -10.62
C GLY A 100 -26.97 11.00 -9.23
N GLY A 101 -25.64 10.90 -9.17
CA GLY A 101 -24.91 10.92 -7.90
C GLY A 101 -25.13 9.68 -7.02
N ALA A 102 -25.56 8.56 -7.62
CA ALA A 102 -25.80 7.31 -6.91
C ALA A 102 -24.56 6.76 -6.20
N PHE A 103 -23.39 6.92 -6.78
CA PHE A 103 -22.17 6.34 -6.22
C PHE A 103 -21.67 7.17 -5.04
N LEU A 104 -21.74 6.62 -3.83
CA LEU A 104 -21.35 7.29 -2.59
C LEU A 104 -19.88 7.07 -2.25
N GLY A 105 -19.29 5.96 -2.68
CA GLY A 105 -17.87 5.73 -2.48
C GLY A 105 -17.41 4.28 -2.69
N ARG A 106 -16.09 4.08 -2.61
CA ARG A 106 -15.43 2.77 -2.57
C ARG A 106 -14.58 2.65 -1.32
N GLY A 107 -14.73 1.53 -0.61
CA GLY A 107 -13.88 1.14 0.51
C GLY A 107 -12.87 0.07 0.11
N ALA A 108 -12.15 -0.47 1.10
CA ALA A 108 -11.22 -1.59 0.89
C ALA A 108 -11.93 -2.88 0.46
N HIS A 109 -13.20 -3.05 0.87
CA HIS A 109 -13.95 -4.30 0.77
C HIS A 109 -15.17 -4.21 -0.16
N GLY A 110 -15.54 -3.02 -0.63
CA GLY A 110 -16.80 -2.83 -1.33
C GLY A 110 -17.05 -1.44 -1.91
N ARG A 111 -18.28 -1.25 -2.37
CA ARG A 111 -18.82 -0.01 -2.94
C ARG A 111 -20.11 0.36 -2.25
N VAL A 112 -20.38 1.65 -2.16
CA VAL A 112 -21.59 2.17 -1.54
C VAL A 112 -22.37 2.96 -2.57
N PHE A 113 -23.68 2.67 -2.67
CA PHE A 113 -24.59 3.33 -3.59
C PHE A 113 -25.78 3.90 -2.83
N LYS A 114 -26.24 5.07 -3.26
CA LYS A 114 -27.50 5.66 -2.86
C LYS A 114 -28.61 4.95 -3.63
N VAL A 115 -29.55 4.37 -2.90
CA VAL A 115 -30.69 3.64 -3.43
C VAL A 115 -31.98 4.17 -2.84
N GLU A 116 -33.08 3.95 -3.53
CA GLU A 116 -34.43 4.29 -3.11
C GLU A 116 -35.23 3.00 -2.94
N ARG A 117 -35.87 2.82 -1.79
CA ARG A 117 -36.73 1.66 -1.55
C ARG A 117 -38.04 1.80 -2.34
N LYS A 118 -38.41 0.74 -3.05
CA LYS A 118 -39.61 0.73 -3.92
C LYS A 118 -40.90 0.98 -3.15
N ALA A 119 -41.00 0.45 -1.94
CA ALA A 119 -42.23 0.47 -1.15
C ALA A 119 -42.64 1.87 -0.68
N ASP A 120 -41.69 2.71 -0.27
CA ASP A 120 -41.97 3.97 0.42
C ASP A 120 -41.07 5.14 -0.01
N LYS A 121 -40.27 4.94 -1.06
CA LYS A 121 -39.38 5.98 -1.61
C LYS A 121 -38.32 6.47 -0.61
N LYS A 122 -38.03 5.69 0.43
CA LYS A 122 -36.99 6.03 1.40
C LYS A 122 -35.61 5.87 0.78
N VAL A 123 -34.79 6.90 0.94
CA VAL A 123 -33.39 6.92 0.49
C VAL A 123 -32.49 6.21 1.50
N LEU A 124 -31.70 5.27 1.01
CA LEU A 124 -30.82 4.39 1.79
C LEU A 124 -29.43 4.29 1.14
N ALA A 125 -28.44 3.87 1.92
CA ALA A 125 -27.11 3.51 1.43
C ALA A 125 -27.02 1.98 1.31
N LEU A 126 -26.85 1.50 0.08
CA LEU A 126 -26.56 0.11 -0.23
C LEU A 126 -25.05 -0.10 -0.20
N LYS A 127 -24.57 -0.87 0.78
CA LYS A 127 -23.18 -1.32 0.81
C LYS A 127 -23.08 -2.67 0.13
N LEU A 128 -22.22 -2.77 -0.88
CA LEU A 128 -22.07 -3.90 -1.77
C LEU A 128 -20.63 -4.42 -1.75
N VAL A 129 -20.45 -5.71 -1.52
CA VAL A 129 -19.12 -6.36 -1.47
C VAL A 129 -19.02 -7.51 -2.46
N ASP A 130 -17.78 -7.93 -2.77
CA ASP A 130 -17.56 -9.17 -3.53
C ASP A 130 -17.58 -10.41 -2.62
N SER A 131 -17.63 -11.60 -3.22
CA SER A 131 -17.70 -12.88 -2.49
C SER A 131 -16.51 -13.13 -1.55
N ARG A 132 -15.37 -12.45 -1.74
CA ARG A 132 -14.18 -12.59 -0.87
C ARG A 132 -14.29 -11.75 0.40
N SER A 133 -15.21 -10.80 0.41
CA SER A 133 -15.35 -9.78 1.44
C SER A 133 -16.67 -9.89 2.21
N THR A 134 -17.44 -10.97 1.99
CA THR A 134 -18.72 -11.25 2.66
C THR A 134 -18.56 -11.33 4.17
N THR A 135 -17.51 -11.98 4.67
CA THR A 135 -17.20 -12.06 6.11
C THR A 135 -16.95 -10.68 6.72
N ALA A 136 -16.31 -9.76 5.98
CA ALA A 136 -16.07 -8.40 6.47
C ALA A 136 -17.40 -7.63 6.57
N LEU A 137 -18.30 -7.80 5.60
CA LEU A 137 -19.62 -7.16 5.62
C LEU A 137 -20.51 -7.71 6.76
N PHE A 138 -20.44 -9.02 7.02
CA PHE A 138 -21.15 -9.63 8.15
C PHE A 138 -20.64 -9.13 9.51
N ARG A 139 -19.33 -8.94 9.67
CA ARG A 139 -18.77 -8.32 10.89
C ARG A 139 -19.24 -6.88 11.06
N GLU A 140 -19.29 -6.13 9.97
CA GLU A 140 -19.79 -4.76 10.02
C GLU A 140 -21.28 -4.71 10.40
N GLU A 141 -22.11 -5.63 9.90
CA GLU A 141 -23.50 -5.77 10.32
C GLU A 141 -23.58 -5.95 11.85
N LEU A 142 -22.83 -6.92 12.41
CA LEU A 142 -22.80 -7.16 13.85
C LEU A 142 -22.36 -5.92 14.64
N ALA A 143 -21.34 -5.20 14.15
CA ALA A 143 -20.86 -3.98 14.79
C ALA A 143 -21.91 -2.86 14.78
N LEU A 144 -22.62 -2.68 13.66
CA LEU A 144 -23.69 -1.69 13.54
C LEU A 144 -24.89 -2.05 14.41
N THR A 145 -25.29 -3.32 14.48
CA THR A 145 -26.36 -3.78 15.37
C THR A 145 -26.02 -3.50 16.83
N ASN A 146 -24.79 -3.80 17.26
CA ASN A 146 -24.34 -3.55 18.64
C ASN A 146 -24.30 -2.04 18.97
N ALA A 147 -24.06 -1.19 17.96
CA ALA A 147 -23.96 0.25 18.13
C ALA A 147 -25.27 1.02 17.89
N GLU A 148 -26.32 0.36 17.39
CA GLU A 148 -27.54 1.02 16.92
C GLU A 148 -28.20 1.90 18.01
N LEU A 149 -28.28 1.39 19.24
CA LEU A 149 -28.90 2.09 20.37
C LEU A 149 -28.08 3.28 20.89
N THR A 150 -26.84 3.45 20.43
CA THR A 150 -26.02 4.60 20.84
C THR A 150 -26.44 5.90 20.18
N GLY A 151 -27.05 5.82 18.98
CA GLY A 151 -27.34 7.00 18.15
C GLY A 151 -26.09 7.69 17.58
N LEU A 152 -24.92 7.06 17.68
CA LEU A 152 -23.61 7.58 17.23
C LEU A 152 -23.17 7.00 15.88
N THR A 153 -23.86 5.97 15.38
CA THR A 153 -23.55 5.30 14.12
C THR A 153 -24.71 5.42 13.15
N ALA A 154 -24.44 5.16 11.87
CA ALA A 154 -25.51 4.79 10.97
C ALA A 154 -26.16 3.47 11.44
N ARG A 155 -27.42 3.23 11.07
CA ARG A 155 -28.22 2.08 11.50
C ARG A 155 -28.58 1.19 10.31
N LEU A 156 -28.74 -0.10 10.57
CA LEU A 156 -29.20 -1.06 9.58
C LEU A 156 -30.69 -0.85 9.32
N GLU A 157 -31.04 -0.70 8.05
CA GLU A 157 -32.43 -0.73 7.60
C GLU A 157 -32.81 -2.15 7.13
N HIS A 158 -31.84 -2.87 6.58
CA HIS A 158 -31.97 -4.27 6.22
C HIS A 158 -30.62 -4.96 6.45
N GLY A 159 -30.67 -6.12 7.12
CA GLY A 159 -29.51 -6.94 7.41
C GLY A 159 -28.86 -7.53 6.16
N PHE A 160 -27.78 -8.27 6.40
CA PHE A 160 -26.94 -8.92 5.42
C PHE A 160 -27.74 -9.84 4.49
N VAL A 161 -27.55 -9.67 3.19
CA VAL A 161 -28.09 -10.53 2.14
C VAL A 161 -26.93 -11.04 1.29
N ASP A 162 -26.76 -12.36 1.27
CA ASP A 162 -25.83 -13.05 0.37
C ASP A 162 -26.52 -13.40 -0.94
N PHE A 163 -25.80 -13.30 -2.05
CA PHE A 163 -26.28 -13.66 -3.37
C PHE A 163 -25.12 -14.10 -4.28
N PRO A 164 -25.39 -14.76 -5.41
CA PRO A 164 -24.33 -15.21 -6.31
C PRO A 164 -23.39 -14.06 -6.73
N GLY A 165 -22.16 -14.13 -6.25
CA GLY A 165 -21.08 -13.19 -6.61
C GLY A 165 -20.82 -12.06 -5.61
N GLY A 166 -21.55 -11.95 -4.49
CA GLY A 166 -21.30 -10.94 -3.47
C GLY A 166 -22.37 -10.88 -2.39
N ALA A 167 -22.25 -9.91 -1.49
CA ALA A 167 -23.26 -9.65 -0.47
C ALA A 167 -23.56 -8.15 -0.38
N ALA A 168 -24.70 -7.82 0.24
CA ALA A 168 -25.10 -6.45 0.47
C ALA A 168 -25.86 -6.25 1.78
N LEU A 169 -25.91 -5.01 2.25
CA LEU A 169 -26.78 -4.56 3.34
C LEU A 169 -27.27 -3.13 3.06
N LEU A 170 -28.35 -2.72 3.75
CA LEU A 170 -28.90 -1.37 3.65
C LEU A 170 -28.68 -0.61 4.96
N VAL A 171 -28.15 0.60 4.84
CA VAL A 171 -27.85 1.49 5.97
C VAL A 171 -28.58 2.81 5.79
N THR A 172 -28.98 3.42 6.90
CA THR A 172 -29.56 4.77 6.95
C THR A 172 -28.96 5.53 8.14
N PRO A 173 -28.88 6.87 8.12
CA PRO A 173 -29.17 7.78 7.02
C PRO A 173 -28.04 7.85 5.98
N VAL A 174 -28.35 8.38 4.80
CA VAL A 174 -27.34 8.76 3.79
C VAL A 174 -26.85 10.16 4.11
N GLY A 175 -25.60 10.29 4.56
CA GLY A 175 -24.98 11.56 4.89
C GLY A 175 -23.88 11.97 3.92
N ALA A 176 -23.43 13.22 4.02
CA ALA A 176 -22.26 13.71 3.30
C ALA A 176 -20.98 13.35 4.07
N PRO A 177 -19.85 13.03 3.40
CA PRO A 177 -18.58 12.82 4.08
C PRO A 177 -18.17 14.05 4.87
N LEU A 178 -17.71 13.87 6.12
CA LEU A 178 -17.25 14.98 6.94
C LEU A 178 -16.02 15.67 6.30
N PRO A 179 -16.07 16.99 6.05
CA PRO A 179 -14.90 17.74 5.64
C PRO A 179 -13.79 17.63 6.70
N ARG A 180 -12.55 17.61 6.25
CA ARG A 180 -11.42 17.50 7.18
C ARG A 180 -11.46 18.65 8.21
N PRO A 181 -11.35 18.37 9.52
CA PRO A 181 -11.48 19.40 10.56
C PRO A 181 -10.46 20.50 10.30
N THR A 182 -10.88 21.76 10.46
CA THR A 182 -10.10 22.99 10.25
C THR A 182 -9.81 23.76 11.52
N THR A 183 -10.63 23.57 12.55
CA THR A 183 -10.57 24.23 13.85
C THR A 183 -10.27 23.23 14.96
N LEU A 184 -9.86 23.75 16.13
CA LEU A 184 -9.69 22.92 17.31
C LEU A 184 -11.03 22.35 17.80
N GLN A 185 -12.12 23.11 17.67
CA GLN A 185 -13.46 22.66 18.05
C GLN A 185 -13.92 21.44 17.24
N GLU A 186 -13.67 21.43 15.92
CA GLU A 186 -14.00 20.26 15.09
C GLU A 186 -13.17 19.03 15.46
N VAL A 187 -11.92 19.22 15.92
CA VAL A 187 -11.10 18.13 16.47
C VAL A 187 -11.68 17.62 17.79
N PHE A 188 -12.12 18.51 18.69
CA PHE A 188 -12.82 18.12 19.91
C PHE A 188 -14.09 17.32 19.60
N ASN A 189 -14.92 17.79 18.67
CA ASN A 189 -16.16 17.09 18.31
C ASN A 189 -15.90 15.67 17.80
N LEU A 190 -14.81 15.45 17.04
CA LEU A 190 -14.42 14.12 16.57
C LEU A 190 -13.96 13.18 17.69
N PHE A 191 -13.12 13.66 18.59
CA PHE A 191 -12.66 12.87 19.73
C PHE A 191 -13.77 12.62 20.74
N ASP A 192 -14.69 13.57 20.91
CA ASP A 192 -15.86 13.39 21.75
C ASP A 192 -16.80 12.33 21.17
N LEU A 193 -17.03 12.34 19.84
CA LEU A 193 -17.81 11.30 19.17
C LEU A 193 -17.18 9.91 19.33
N LEU A 194 -15.85 9.80 19.30
CA LEU A 194 -15.14 8.53 19.58
C LEU A 194 -15.26 8.12 21.06
N ARG A 195 -15.11 9.08 21.98
CA ARG A 195 -15.25 8.87 23.43
C ARG A 195 -16.63 8.34 23.79
N GLN A 196 -17.69 8.92 23.22
CA GLN A 196 -19.07 8.47 23.46
C GLN A 196 -19.29 7.01 23.01
N LEU A 197 -18.62 6.54 21.94
CA LEU A 197 -18.62 5.10 21.58
C LEU A 197 -17.88 4.26 22.64
N HIS A 198 -16.69 4.71 23.05
CA HIS A 198 -15.86 3.98 24.02
C HIS A 198 -16.52 3.87 25.40
N GLU A 199 -17.30 4.87 25.82
CA GLU A 199 -18.10 4.83 27.06
C GLU A 199 -19.21 3.77 27.01
N LYS A 200 -19.73 3.48 25.82
CA LYS A 200 -20.70 2.40 25.59
C LYS A 200 -20.04 1.04 25.38
N ASN A 201 -18.72 0.94 25.62
CA ASN A 201 -17.90 -0.24 25.33
C ASN A 201 -18.00 -0.69 23.87
N ILE A 202 -17.99 0.27 22.94
CA ILE A 202 -17.94 -0.01 21.51
C ILE A 202 -16.62 0.48 20.95
N ILE A 203 -15.90 -0.41 20.27
CA ILE A 203 -14.68 -0.08 19.54
C ILE A 203 -15.05 0.13 18.08
N HIS A 204 -14.49 1.17 17.46
CA HIS A 204 -14.70 1.41 16.04
C HIS A 204 -13.78 0.54 15.18
N GLY A 205 -12.51 0.37 15.60
CA GLY A 205 -11.49 -0.43 14.91
C GLY A 205 -10.82 0.26 13.73
N ASP A 206 -11.44 1.31 13.17
CA ASP A 206 -10.88 2.15 12.10
C ASP A 206 -11.46 3.59 12.11
N PRO A 207 -11.40 4.33 13.24
CA PRO A 207 -12.02 5.64 13.35
C PRO A 207 -11.21 6.71 12.61
N ARG A 208 -11.42 6.81 11.30
CA ARG A 208 -10.79 7.82 10.44
C ARG A 208 -11.79 8.93 10.11
N VAL A 209 -11.28 10.13 9.82
CA VAL A 209 -12.13 11.27 9.41
C VAL A 209 -13.04 10.92 8.20
N PRO A 210 -12.59 10.18 7.17
CA PRO A 210 -13.47 9.74 6.07
C PRO A 210 -14.59 8.76 6.47
N ASN A 211 -14.49 8.14 7.65
CA ASN A 211 -15.49 7.22 8.19
C ASN A 211 -16.52 7.95 9.08
N VAL A 212 -16.62 9.28 8.95
CA VAL A 212 -17.64 10.10 9.58
C VAL A 212 -18.51 10.75 8.51
N ILE A 213 -19.82 10.63 8.68
CA ILE A 213 -20.80 11.33 7.84
C ILE A 213 -21.51 12.43 8.63
N VAL A 214 -21.89 13.49 7.92
CA VAL A 214 -22.71 14.59 8.42
C VAL A 214 -24.12 14.39 7.90
N VAL A 215 -25.08 14.45 8.82
CA VAL A 215 -26.51 14.30 8.54
C VAL A 215 -27.26 15.46 9.18
N LYS A 216 -28.32 15.93 8.51
CA LYS A 216 -29.22 16.92 9.09
C LYS A 216 -30.20 16.25 10.04
N ASP A 217 -30.22 16.68 11.29
CA ASP A 217 -31.16 16.28 12.33
C ASP A 217 -31.75 17.55 12.96
N ASN A 218 -33.02 17.85 12.69
CA ASN A 218 -33.69 19.10 13.10
C ASN A 218 -32.86 20.36 12.77
N ASP A 219 -32.41 20.48 11.52
CA ASP A 219 -31.54 21.53 10.97
C ASP A 219 -30.13 21.65 11.57
N LYS A 220 -29.79 20.81 12.54
CA LYS A 220 -28.44 20.72 13.10
C LYS A 220 -27.64 19.61 12.42
N ASP A 221 -26.33 19.86 12.29
CA ASP A 221 -25.40 18.86 11.79
C ASP A 221 -25.14 17.82 12.89
N LYS A 222 -25.51 16.58 12.61
CA LYS A 222 -25.21 15.42 13.44
C LYS A 222 -24.13 14.58 12.77
N LEU A 223 -23.11 14.23 13.54
CA LEU A 223 -22.02 13.37 13.10
C LEU A 223 -22.36 11.92 13.44
N LEU A 224 -22.16 11.01 12.48
CA LEU A 224 -22.31 9.58 12.68
C LEU A 224 -21.08 8.83 12.16
N TRP A 225 -20.67 7.80 12.89
CA TRP A 225 -19.67 6.84 12.44
C TRP A 225 -20.25 5.83 11.45
N ILE A 226 -19.42 5.43 10.48
CA ILE A 226 -19.68 4.38 9.50
C ILE A 226 -18.44 3.46 9.41
N ASP A 227 -18.55 2.32 8.73
CA ASP A 227 -17.43 1.38 8.52
C ASP A 227 -16.81 0.86 9.84
N LEU A 228 -17.67 0.47 10.79
CA LEU A 228 -17.22 -0.13 12.05
C LEU A 228 -16.67 -1.55 11.83
N VAL A 229 -15.67 -1.91 12.61
CA VAL A 229 -15.11 -3.26 12.65
C VAL A 229 -15.51 -3.90 13.96
N GLU A 230 -16.14 -5.07 13.90
CA GLU A 230 -16.53 -5.83 15.10
C GLU A 230 -15.30 -6.20 15.93
N ALA A 231 -15.39 -5.91 17.23
CA ALA A 231 -14.41 -6.28 18.23
C ALA A 231 -15.07 -7.22 19.25
N VAL A 232 -14.68 -8.49 19.20
CA VAL A 232 -15.18 -9.55 20.10
C VAL A 232 -14.93 -9.22 21.58
N LEU A 233 -13.88 -8.45 21.88
CA LEU A 233 -13.47 -8.05 23.23
C LEU A 233 -13.00 -6.59 23.25
N VAL A 234 -13.49 -5.82 24.21
CA VAL A 234 -13.10 -4.42 24.43
C VAL A 234 -12.02 -4.37 25.49
N THR A 235 -10.82 -3.94 25.12
CA THR A 235 -9.70 -3.75 26.04
C THR A 235 -9.19 -2.31 25.94
N PRO A 236 -8.49 -1.79 26.98
CA PRO A 236 -7.85 -0.49 26.91
C PRO A 236 -6.96 -0.31 25.66
N GLY A 237 -6.27 -1.37 25.24
CA GLY A 237 -5.42 -1.35 24.04
C GLY A 237 -6.17 -1.09 22.73
N PHE A 238 -7.43 -1.54 22.63
CA PHE A 238 -8.26 -1.22 21.46
C PHE A 238 -8.69 0.25 21.45
N ARG A 239 -9.00 0.83 22.61
CA ARG A 239 -9.31 2.27 22.73
C ARG A 239 -8.10 3.14 22.39
N THR A 240 -6.91 2.74 22.87
CA THR A 240 -5.62 3.34 22.49
C THR A 240 -5.42 3.30 20.97
N THR A 241 -5.69 2.16 20.35
CA THR A 241 -5.53 1.98 18.89
C THR A 241 -6.46 2.89 18.11
N ASP A 242 -7.74 2.93 18.48
CA ASP A 242 -8.75 3.81 17.89
C ASP A 242 -8.33 5.28 17.98
N ALA A 243 -7.96 5.75 19.18
CA ALA A 243 -7.51 7.12 19.38
C ALA A 243 -6.25 7.45 18.56
N ALA A 244 -5.33 6.50 18.42
CA ALA A 244 -4.13 6.67 17.59
C ALA A 244 -4.46 6.75 16.08
N ILE A 245 -5.40 5.93 15.59
CA ILE A 245 -5.87 5.96 14.19
C ILE A 245 -6.52 7.31 13.89
N LEU A 246 -7.43 7.76 14.75
CA LEU A 246 -8.09 9.06 14.59
C LEU A 246 -7.08 10.21 14.61
N THR A 247 -6.13 10.18 15.56
CA THR A 247 -5.03 11.16 15.65
C THR A 247 -4.25 11.24 14.34
N ARG A 248 -3.80 10.10 13.79
CA ARG A 248 -3.08 10.05 12.51
C ARG A 248 -3.93 10.58 11.35
N SER A 249 -5.21 10.22 11.32
CA SER A 249 -6.15 10.70 10.30
C SER A 249 -6.32 12.22 10.33
N ILE A 250 -6.34 12.84 11.52
CA ILE A 250 -6.42 14.30 11.70
C ILE A 250 -5.12 14.99 11.27
N LEU A 251 -3.97 14.40 11.62
CA LEU A 251 -2.63 14.93 11.33
C LEU A 251 -2.13 14.65 9.91
N ARG A 252 -2.86 13.87 9.10
CA ARG A 252 -2.46 13.39 7.75
C ARG A 252 -1.21 12.51 7.77
N LEU A 253 -1.03 11.76 8.84
CA LEU A 253 0.08 10.83 8.98
C LEU A 253 -0.27 9.47 8.37
N LEU A 254 0.74 8.75 7.91
CA LEU A 254 0.57 7.35 7.50
C LEU A 254 0.30 6.51 8.75
N HIS A 255 -0.40 5.38 8.59
CA HIS A 255 -0.71 4.47 9.70
C HIS A 255 0.56 3.95 10.43
N THR A 256 1.70 3.91 9.74
CA THR A 256 3.02 3.52 10.28
C THR A 256 3.79 4.65 10.96
N SER A 257 3.29 5.88 10.92
CA SER A 257 3.98 7.02 11.53
C SER A 257 3.90 6.96 13.05
N LEU A 258 5.05 7.12 13.71
CA LEU A 258 5.16 7.25 15.16
C LEU A 258 4.54 8.58 15.61
N LEU A 259 3.77 8.53 16.70
CA LEU A 259 3.11 9.69 17.28
C LEU A 259 3.93 10.06 18.53
N GLY A 260 5.02 10.81 18.36
CA GLY A 260 6.07 10.98 19.39
C GLY A 260 5.61 11.08 20.86
N GLU A 261 6.49 10.62 21.75
CA GLU A 261 6.30 10.36 23.20
C GLU A 261 5.18 11.13 23.94
N PRO A 262 5.09 12.47 23.92
CA PRO A 262 4.02 13.17 24.66
C PRO A 262 2.60 12.83 24.18
N LEU A 263 2.43 12.58 22.88
CA LEU A 263 1.13 12.28 22.30
C LEU A 263 0.76 10.80 22.50
N GLU A 264 1.72 9.89 22.36
CA GLU A 264 1.56 8.46 22.67
C GLU A 264 1.17 8.25 24.13
N SER A 265 1.79 8.96 25.08
CA SER A 265 1.42 8.88 26.50
C SER A 265 -0.03 9.33 26.76
N LEU A 266 -0.47 10.43 26.15
CA LEU A 266 -1.85 10.92 26.32
C LEU A 266 -2.88 9.96 25.69
N ILE A 267 -2.54 9.36 24.54
CA ILE A 267 -3.40 8.36 23.89
C ILE A 267 -3.49 7.09 24.75
N ASN A 268 -2.40 6.69 25.41
CA ASN A 268 -2.41 5.58 26.35
C ASN A 268 -3.29 5.90 27.57
N GLU A 269 -3.17 7.10 28.16
CA GLU A 269 -4.00 7.56 29.29
C GLU A 269 -5.50 7.54 28.93
N TYR A 270 -5.85 8.05 27.74
CA TYR A 270 -7.22 7.96 27.20
C TYR A 270 -7.69 6.52 27.02
N GLY A 271 -6.84 5.64 26.49
CA GLY A 271 -7.19 4.23 26.29
C GLY A 271 -7.52 3.51 27.59
N GLN A 272 -6.79 3.82 28.67
CA GLN A 272 -7.09 3.30 30.01
C GLN A 272 -8.40 3.85 30.55
N ALA A 273 -8.61 5.18 30.43
CA ALA A 273 -9.80 5.84 30.92
C ALA A 273 -10.28 6.91 29.92
N PRO A 274 -11.35 6.64 29.13
CA PRO A 274 -11.86 7.56 28.11
C PRO A 274 -12.73 8.68 28.74
N THR A 275 -12.18 9.39 29.73
CA THR A 275 -12.85 10.50 30.41
C THR A 275 -12.85 11.76 29.53
N ASN A 276 -13.73 12.72 29.85
CA ASN A 276 -13.72 14.04 29.21
C ASN A 276 -12.35 14.73 29.32
N GLU A 277 -11.68 14.61 30.46
CA GLU A 277 -10.37 15.20 30.69
C GLU A 277 -9.30 14.60 29.75
N ASN A 278 -9.21 13.28 29.68
CA ASN A 278 -8.22 12.60 28.84
C ASN A 278 -8.48 12.84 27.35
N MET A 279 -9.76 12.86 26.96
CA MET A 279 -10.17 13.22 25.61
C MET A 279 -9.72 14.64 25.24
N LEU A 280 -9.96 15.62 26.12
CA LEU A 280 -9.55 17.01 25.90
C LEU A 280 -8.03 17.14 25.77
N LYS A 281 -7.25 16.42 26.58
CA LYS A 281 -5.78 16.42 26.48
C LYS A 281 -5.32 15.95 25.08
N VAL A 282 -5.76 14.77 24.64
CA VAL A 282 -5.39 14.20 23.33
C VAL A 282 -5.83 15.09 22.17
N ALA A 283 -7.07 15.57 22.21
CA ALA A 283 -7.63 16.41 21.16
C ALA A 283 -6.93 17.79 21.08
N THR A 284 -6.57 18.38 22.23
CA THR A 284 -5.83 19.65 22.29
C THR A 284 -4.47 19.51 21.62
N VAL A 285 -3.68 18.50 22.01
CA VAL A 285 -2.35 18.29 21.42
C VAL A 285 -2.46 17.95 19.94
N SER A 286 -3.42 17.12 19.55
CA SER A 286 -3.69 16.79 18.13
C SER A 286 -4.04 18.02 17.31
N GLY A 287 -4.92 18.90 17.81
CA GLY A 287 -5.31 20.13 17.12
C GLY A 287 -4.18 21.16 17.06
N LEU A 288 -3.38 21.31 18.12
CA LEU A 288 -2.21 22.19 18.14
C LEU A 288 -1.11 21.69 17.18
N LEU A 289 -0.82 20.39 17.18
CA LEU A 289 0.13 19.78 16.24
C LEU A 289 -0.35 19.92 14.81
N ARG A 290 -1.64 19.72 14.57
CA ARG A 290 -2.24 19.99 13.26
C ARG A 290 -2.01 21.44 12.84
N ASN A 291 -2.26 22.40 13.73
CA ASN A 291 -2.05 23.81 13.43
C ASN A 291 -0.57 24.12 13.19
N LYS A 292 0.35 23.56 13.98
CA LYS A 292 1.81 23.66 13.79
C LYS A 292 2.28 23.03 12.49
N LEU A 293 1.76 21.87 12.11
CA LEU A 293 2.04 21.23 10.83
C LEU A 293 1.46 22.06 9.69
N LYS A 294 0.27 22.65 9.85
CA LYS A 294 -0.28 23.66 8.95
C LYS A 294 0.62 24.88 8.85
N THR A 295 1.22 25.37 9.93
CA THR A 295 2.16 26.50 9.88
C THR A 295 3.53 26.10 9.35
N ALA A 296 4.01 24.88 9.55
CA ALA A 296 5.25 24.38 8.96
C ALA A 296 5.08 24.13 7.45
N GLU A 297 3.94 23.56 7.04
CA GLU A 297 3.46 23.55 5.66
C GLU A 297 3.30 25.00 5.16
N ALA A 298 2.74 25.92 5.94
CA ALA A 298 2.58 27.33 5.57
C ALA A 298 3.89 28.14 5.57
N TRP A 299 4.93 27.72 6.29
CA TRP A 299 6.28 28.29 6.27
C TRP A 299 7.07 27.75 5.08
N HIS A 300 6.87 26.48 4.72
CA HIS A 300 7.28 25.98 3.42
C HIS A 300 6.54 26.70 2.29
N ILE A 301 5.25 27.03 2.43
CA ILE A 301 4.47 27.83 1.46
C ILE A 301 4.88 29.31 1.46
N ARG A 302 5.24 29.92 2.60
CA ARG A 302 5.71 31.33 2.66
C ARG A 302 7.12 31.51 2.12
N ALA A 303 8.00 30.52 2.27
CA ALA A 303 9.28 30.49 1.56
C ALA A 303 9.08 30.25 0.05
N ASP A 304 8.01 29.56 -0.34
CA ASP A 304 7.57 29.39 -1.74
C ASP A 304 6.75 30.58 -2.30
N ASN A 305 6.37 31.59 -1.49
CA ASN A 305 5.62 32.77 -1.98
C ASN A 305 6.47 33.75 -2.81
N LYS A 306 7.74 33.44 -3.10
CA LYS A 306 8.47 34.05 -4.23
C LYS A 306 8.29 33.29 -5.56
N VAL A 307 7.56 32.19 -5.56
CA VAL A 307 7.15 31.47 -6.77
C VAL A 307 5.72 31.89 -7.11
N ARG A 308 5.64 32.87 -8.00
CA ARG A 308 4.51 33.24 -8.88
C ARG A 308 3.39 32.20 -8.92
N SER A 309 2.18 32.66 -8.60
CA SER A 309 0.85 32.06 -8.82
C SER A 309 0.81 30.69 -9.50
N ILE A 310 0.15 29.73 -8.84
CA ILE A 310 -0.21 28.41 -9.40
C ILE A 310 -1.22 28.52 -10.55
N ASP A 311 -1.80 29.70 -10.80
CA ASP A 311 -2.53 30.00 -12.03
C ASP A 311 -1.61 30.52 -13.14
N ARG A 312 -0.66 29.68 -13.57
CA ARG A 312 -0.08 29.84 -14.90
C ARG A 312 -0.55 28.69 -15.77
N PRO A 313 -1.16 28.97 -16.93
CA PRO A 313 -1.57 27.92 -17.85
C PRO A 313 -0.35 27.05 -18.19
N VAL A 314 -0.57 25.73 -18.28
CA VAL A 314 0.45 24.80 -18.76
C VAL A 314 0.90 25.28 -20.13
N ALA A 315 2.21 25.50 -20.30
CA ALA A 315 2.74 26.07 -21.54
C ALA A 315 2.44 25.19 -22.77
N LEU A 316 2.39 23.86 -22.59
CA LEU A 316 2.09 22.89 -23.64
C LEU A 316 1.16 21.78 -23.10
N PRO A 317 -0.16 22.02 -23.00
CA PRO A 317 -1.10 21.07 -22.39
C PRO A 317 -1.12 19.71 -23.10
N ALA A 318 -1.11 19.71 -24.43
CA ALA A 318 -1.10 18.48 -25.24
C ALA A 318 0.17 17.62 -25.03
N VAL A 319 1.34 18.27 -24.86
CA VAL A 319 2.59 17.57 -24.54
C VAL A 319 2.50 16.99 -23.13
N GLU A 320 1.99 17.76 -22.17
CA GLU A 320 1.83 17.30 -20.79
C GLU A 320 0.89 16.09 -20.67
N GLU A 321 -0.26 16.13 -21.36
CA GLU A 321 -1.20 15.00 -21.43
C GLU A 321 -0.59 13.75 -22.05
N SER A 322 0.18 13.91 -23.14
CA SER A 322 0.85 12.78 -23.79
C SER A 322 1.94 12.16 -22.92
N VAL A 323 2.70 12.99 -22.19
CA VAL A 323 3.70 12.50 -21.23
C VAL A 323 3.02 11.79 -20.05
N LEU A 324 1.90 12.31 -19.55
CA LEU A 324 1.12 11.66 -18.51
C LEU A 324 0.57 10.30 -18.98
N ALA A 325 -0.02 10.25 -20.17
CA ALA A 325 -0.51 9.01 -20.75
C ALA A 325 0.62 7.96 -20.89
N TRP A 326 1.82 8.39 -21.26
CA TRP A 326 3.00 7.52 -21.30
C TRP A 326 3.43 7.04 -19.90
N VAL A 327 3.42 7.93 -18.89
CA VAL A 327 3.73 7.59 -17.50
C VAL A 327 2.75 6.54 -16.96
N LEU A 328 1.44 6.77 -17.13
CA LEU A 328 0.38 5.85 -16.71
C LEU A 328 0.45 4.53 -17.47
N LYS A 329 0.85 4.56 -18.75
CA LYS A 329 1.07 3.34 -19.51
C LYS A 329 2.23 2.51 -18.96
N CYS A 330 3.33 3.16 -18.58
CA CYS A 330 4.46 2.48 -17.96
C CYS A 330 4.08 1.88 -16.60
N GLU A 331 3.28 2.59 -15.80
CA GLU A 331 2.74 2.08 -14.53
C GLU A 331 1.91 0.81 -14.72
N GLU A 332 1.00 0.79 -15.70
CA GLU A 332 0.17 -0.38 -16.00
C GLU A 332 0.97 -1.58 -16.52
N LEU A 333 1.99 -1.34 -17.36
CA LEU A 333 2.86 -2.39 -17.87
C LEU A 333 3.87 -2.88 -16.82
N GLY A 334 3.88 -2.30 -15.61
CA GLY A 334 4.87 -2.59 -14.57
C GLY A 334 6.28 -2.10 -14.91
N VAL A 335 6.43 -1.23 -15.90
CA VAL A 335 7.71 -0.69 -16.35
C VAL A 335 8.16 0.44 -15.43
N CYS A 336 9.30 0.25 -14.78
CA CYS A 336 9.85 1.23 -13.84
C CYS A 336 10.41 2.44 -14.59
N ILE A 337 9.78 3.58 -14.42
CA ILE A 337 10.20 4.84 -15.04
C ILE A 337 10.75 5.82 -14.01
N THR A 338 11.88 6.43 -14.34
CA THR A 338 12.55 7.42 -13.49
C THR A 338 12.15 8.83 -13.92
N GLY A 339 12.27 9.80 -13.00
CA GLY A 339 12.06 11.21 -13.34
C GLY A 339 12.96 11.75 -14.46
N GLU A 340 14.08 11.09 -14.76
CA GLU A 340 14.91 11.42 -15.92
C GLU A 340 14.32 10.91 -17.24
N LEU A 341 13.77 9.69 -17.24
CA LEU A 341 13.04 9.14 -18.39
C LEU A 341 11.80 9.98 -18.71
N ILE A 342 11.06 10.42 -17.70
CA ILE A 342 9.88 11.31 -17.90
C ILE A 342 10.28 12.62 -18.59
N ARG A 343 11.40 13.23 -18.19
CA ARG A 343 11.88 14.50 -18.80
C ARG A 343 12.37 14.29 -20.24
N LYS A 344 13.08 13.17 -20.51
CA LYS A 344 13.50 12.81 -21.87
C LYS A 344 12.30 12.51 -22.76
N GLN A 345 11.31 11.79 -22.24
CA GLN A 345 10.07 11.53 -22.93
C GLN A 345 9.34 12.83 -23.28
N ALA A 346 9.28 13.79 -22.36
CA ALA A 346 8.65 15.09 -22.64
C ALA A 346 9.34 15.86 -23.78
N SER A 347 10.68 15.77 -23.86
CA SER A 347 11.42 16.33 -24.99
C SER A 347 11.11 15.60 -26.30
N ALA A 348 11.07 14.26 -26.28
CA ALA A 348 10.74 13.45 -27.45
C ALA A 348 9.29 13.67 -27.92
N THR A 349 8.35 13.87 -27.01
CA THR A 349 6.96 14.22 -27.32
C THR A 349 6.86 15.59 -28.01
N CYS A 350 7.67 16.58 -27.61
CA CYS A 350 7.77 17.84 -28.34
C CYS A 350 8.27 17.66 -29.78
N ASP A 351 9.24 16.76 -29.99
CA ASP A 351 9.72 16.43 -31.34
C ASP A 351 8.62 15.77 -32.17
N GLN A 352 7.91 14.79 -31.62
CA GLN A 352 6.81 14.08 -32.29
C GLN A 352 5.62 14.99 -32.65
N MET A 353 5.37 16.01 -31.82
CA MET A 353 4.29 16.99 -32.04
C MET A 353 4.75 18.21 -32.85
N ASN A 354 5.98 18.21 -33.40
CA ASN A 354 6.57 19.33 -34.15
C ASN A 354 6.52 20.68 -33.41
N VAL A 355 6.71 20.67 -32.08
CA VAL A 355 6.73 21.91 -31.28
C VAL A 355 8.03 22.69 -31.58
N PRO A 356 7.98 23.96 -32.00
CA PRO A 356 9.17 24.77 -32.26
C PRO A 356 10.07 24.91 -31.02
N VAL A 357 11.38 24.84 -31.21
CA VAL A 357 12.37 24.89 -30.10
C VAL A 357 12.20 26.13 -29.22
N SER A 358 11.79 27.27 -29.80
CA SER A 358 11.53 28.53 -29.10
C SER A 358 10.35 28.46 -28.11
N GLN A 359 9.44 27.49 -28.25
CA GLN A 359 8.25 27.31 -27.41
C GLN A 359 8.40 26.16 -26.41
N ARG A 360 9.52 25.43 -26.43
CA ARG A 360 9.73 24.27 -25.57
C ARG A 360 10.16 24.70 -24.17
N PRO A 361 9.51 24.23 -23.09
CA PRO A 361 10.01 24.42 -21.74
C PRO A 361 11.30 23.61 -21.54
N ALA A 362 12.17 24.07 -20.64
CA ALA A 362 13.45 23.41 -20.36
C ALA A 362 13.34 22.03 -19.66
N PHE A 363 12.12 21.48 -19.50
CA PHE A 363 11.80 20.23 -18.78
C PHE A 363 12.67 20.00 -17.54
N SER A 364 12.81 21.05 -16.71
CA SER A 364 13.71 21.06 -15.56
C SER A 364 13.22 20.12 -14.45
N LYS A 365 14.05 19.90 -13.42
CA LYS A 365 13.60 19.20 -12.20
C LYS A 365 12.38 19.90 -11.57
N GLY A 366 12.30 21.22 -11.66
CA GLY A 366 11.15 22.00 -11.18
C GLY A 366 9.88 21.77 -12.01
N TRP A 367 10.01 21.61 -13.34
CA TRP A 367 8.89 21.20 -14.20
C TRP A 367 8.40 19.80 -13.80
N LEU A 368 9.31 18.85 -13.65
CA LEU A 368 8.98 17.48 -13.24
C LEU A 368 8.27 17.45 -11.88
N TYR A 369 8.75 18.22 -10.91
CA TYR A 369 8.11 18.33 -9.60
C TYR A 369 6.66 18.84 -9.71
N LYS A 370 6.44 19.91 -10.48
CA LYS A 370 5.08 20.44 -10.72
C LYS A 370 4.19 19.44 -11.46
N PHE A 371 4.72 18.76 -12.47
CA PHE A 371 4.05 17.69 -13.20
C PHE A 371 3.63 16.54 -12.26
N GLN A 372 4.52 16.12 -11.37
CA GLN A 372 4.25 15.06 -10.39
C GLN A 372 3.18 15.47 -9.38
N VAL A 373 3.30 16.67 -8.81
CA VAL A 373 2.32 17.21 -7.84
C VAL A 373 0.94 17.34 -8.48
N LYS A 374 0.87 17.89 -9.70
CA LYS A 374 -0.40 18.11 -10.42
C LYS A 374 -1.12 16.79 -10.71
N HIS A 375 -0.38 15.75 -11.09
CA HIS A 375 -0.94 14.46 -11.51
C HIS A 375 -0.90 13.39 -10.41
N GLY A 376 -0.60 13.76 -9.17
CA GLY A 376 -0.58 12.84 -8.02
C GLY A 376 0.50 11.75 -8.10
N LEU A 377 1.55 11.95 -8.89
CA LEU A 377 2.63 10.98 -9.10
C LEU A 377 3.64 11.08 -7.95
N THR A 378 3.93 9.96 -7.30
CA THR A 378 4.91 9.87 -6.21
C THR A 378 5.93 8.77 -6.46
N SER A 379 7.16 8.96 -5.98
CA SER A 379 8.18 7.91 -6.06
C SER A 379 7.88 6.82 -5.02
N LYS A 380 7.64 5.59 -5.47
CA LYS A 380 7.37 4.43 -4.60
C LYS A 380 8.47 3.37 -4.74
N LEU A 381 8.76 2.64 -3.65
CA LEU A 381 9.64 1.47 -3.65
C LEU A 381 8.87 0.25 -4.18
N GLN A 382 9.42 -0.46 -5.16
CA GLN A 382 8.85 -1.72 -5.64
C GLN A 382 9.18 -2.87 -4.68
N HIS A 383 8.21 -3.75 -4.44
CA HIS A 383 8.41 -5.03 -3.76
C HIS A 383 8.63 -6.09 -4.85
N GLY A 384 9.60 -7.00 -4.66
CA GLY A 384 10.00 -8.02 -5.65
C GLY A 384 8.95 -9.13 -5.88
N GLU A 385 9.38 -10.32 -6.31
CA GLU A 385 8.64 -11.52 -6.81
C GLU A 385 7.40 -12.03 -6.01
N ALA A 386 6.99 -11.34 -4.94
CA ALA A 386 5.80 -11.61 -4.15
C ALA A 386 4.49 -11.68 -4.96
N ALA A 387 4.42 -11.03 -6.13
CA ALA A 387 3.22 -10.93 -6.96
C ALA A 387 2.89 -12.18 -7.80
N SER A 388 3.84 -13.11 -7.98
CA SER A 388 3.66 -14.33 -8.81
C SER A 388 3.25 -15.58 -8.01
N VAL A 389 3.14 -15.48 -6.69
CA VAL A 389 2.87 -16.63 -5.81
C VAL A 389 1.37 -16.73 -5.52
N SER A 390 0.78 -17.91 -5.71
CA SER A 390 -0.65 -18.10 -5.46
C SER A 390 -0.97 -17.97 -3.95
N PRO A 391 -2.07 -17.29 -3.57
CA PRO A 391 -2.46 -17.19 -2.16
C PRO A 391 -2.66 -18.55 -1.46
N ALA A 392 -3.08 -19.57 -2.23
CA ALA A 392 -3.24 -20.93 -1.74
C ALA A 392 -1.91 -21.56 -1.29
N LEU A 393 -0.84 -21.40 -2.08
CA LEU A 393 0.51 -21.89 -1.72
C LEU A 393 1.05 -21.20 -0.46
N VAL A 394 0.77 -19.90 -0.30
CA VAL A 394 1.16 -19.16 0.92
C VAL A 394 0.37 -19.64 2.14
N ALA A 395 -0.93 -19.91 1.98
CA ALA A 395 -1.77 -20.44 3.06
C ALA A 395 -1.34 -21.85 3.49
N GLU A 396 -1.09 -22.74 2.53
CA GLU A 396 -0.57 -24.08 2.77
C GLU A 396 0.82 -24.00 3.44
N GLY A 397 1.73 -23.19 2.91
CA GLY A 397 3.04 -22.98 3.50
C GLY A 397 2.98 -22.48 4.95
N ARG A 398 2.04 -21.57 5.25
CA ARG A 398 1.79 -21.09 6.61
C ARG A 398 1.29 -22.22 7.53
N GLN A 399 0.41 -23.09 7.04
CA GLN A 399 -0.06 -24.24 7.81
C GLN A 399 1.07 -25.23 8.10
N GLN A 400 1.92 -25.51 7.11
CA GLN A 400 3.11 -26.35 7.28
C GLN A 400 4.07 -25.77 8.31
N MET A 401 4.31 -24.45 8.30
CA MET A 401 5.18 -23.80 9.28
C MET A 401 4.58 -23.83 10.69
N LYS A 402 3.27 -23.58 10.84
CA LYS A 402 2.59 -23.72 12.13
C LYS A 402 2.72 -25.13 12.71
N ALA A 403 2.56 -26.16 11.88
CA ALA A 403 2.74 -27.55 12.29
C ALA A 403 4.19 -27.86 12.65
N ALA A 404 5.17 -27.31 11.91
CA ALA A 404 6.58 -27.51 12.22
C ALA A 404 7.00 -26.84 13.54
N THR A 405 6.40 -25.69 13.88
CA THR A 405 6.73 -24.92 15.10
C THR A 405 5.92 -25.35 16.32
N SER A 406 4.86 -26.15 16.20
CA SER A 406 3.91 -26.41 17.30
C SER A 406 4.52 -27.10 18.53
N GLY A 407 5.65 -27.81 18.36
CA GLY A 407 6.38 -28.47 19.44
C GLY A 407 7.45 -27.61 20.11
N TYR A 408 7.60 -26.35 19.70
CA TYR A 408 8.63 -25.43 20.20
C TYR A 408 7.96 -24.18 20.77
N SER A 409 8.51 -23.64 21.87
CA SER A 409 8.12 -22.31 22.34
C SER A 409 8.63 -21.23 21.39
N ALA A 410 8.08 -20.02 21.48
CA ALA A 410 8.57 -18.88 20.71
C ALA A 410 10.05 -18.58 21.01
N ALA A 411 10.45 -18.69 22.28
CA ALA A 411 11.84 -18.54 22.70
C ALA A 411 12.79 -19.55 22.03
N ASN A 412 12.31 -20.76 21.73
CA ASN A 412 13.09 -21.85 21.12
C ASN A 412 12.83 -22.03 19.61
N THR A 413 12.14 -21.09 18.99
CA THR A 413 11.92 -21.06 17.53
C THR A 413 12.73 -19.91 16.95
N TYR A 414 13.80 -20.25 16.24
CA TYR A 414 14.70 -19.31 15.61
C TYR A 414 14.44 -19.21 14.12
N ASN A 415 14.78 -18.06 13.55
CA ASN A 415 14.82 -17.87 12.12
C ASN A 415 16.13 -17.18 11.71
N MET A 416 16.79 -17.71 10.69
CA MET A 416 17.99 -17.14 10.10
C MET A 416 17.75 -16.76 8.64
N ASP A 417 18.28 -15.60 8.27
CA ASP A 417 18.42 -15.23 6.87
C ASP A 417 19.63 -14.33 6.63
N GLU A 418 20.04 -14.27 5.37
CA GLU A 418 21.18 -13.52 4.90
C GLU A 418 20.80 -12.18 4.33
N THR A 419 21.71 -11.23 4.50
CA THR A 419 21.59 -9.95 3.83
C THR A 419 22.92 -9.42 3.35
N ALA A 420 22.91 -8.82 2.17
CA ALA A 420 24.09 -8.19 1.59
C ALA A 420 24.16 -6.70 1.96
N PHE A 421 25.35 -6.25 2.32
CA PHE A 421 25.65 -4.85 2.60
C PHE A 421 26.79 -4.34 1.71
N PHE A 422 26.55 -3.22 1.03
CA PHE A 422 27.54 -2.54 0.18
C PHE A 422 28.15 -1.35 0.92
N PHE A 423 29.17 -1.63 1.75
CA PHE A 423 29.72 -0.66 2.69
C PHE A 423 30.51 0.49 2.04
N CYS A 424 31.00 0.31 0.81
CA CYS A 424 31.71 1.36 0.06
C CYS A 424 30.84 2.04 -1.01
N LEU A 425 29.51 1.86 -0.99
CA LEU A 425 28.66 2.43 -2.03
C LEU A 425 28.54 3.95 -1.87
N SER A 426 29.07 4.72 -2.83
CA SER A 426 28.95 6.18 -2.83
C SER A 426 27.56 6.66 -3.27
N PRO A 427 27.11 7.85 -2.80
CA PRO A 427 25.86 8.47 -3.24
C PRO A 427 25.82 8.67 -4.77
N HIS A 428 24.65 8.51 -5.37
CA HIS A 428 24.47 8.65 -6.83
C HIS A 428 24.48 10.10 -7.31
N ARG A 429 24.34 11.07 -6.39
CA ARG A 429 24.22 12.50 -6.69
C ARG A 429 24.95 13.27 -5.61
N SER A 430 25.80 14.21 -6.02
CA SER A 430 26.43 15.19 -5.15
C SER A 430 25.71 16.54 -5.29
N ILE A 431 25.68 17.32 -4.21
CA ILE A 431 25.25 18.73 -4.26
C ILE A 431 26.51 19.55 -4.41
N THR A 432 26.83 19.96 -5.64
CA THR A 432 28.09 20.65 -5.98
C THR A 432 27.84 21.79 -6.97
N ARG A 433 28.64 22.86 -6.90
CA ARG A 433 28.54 24.02 -7.80
C ARG A 433 28.85 23.69 -9.27
N HIS A 434 29.71 22.71 -9.46
CA HIS A 434 30.08 22.18 -10.77
C HIS A 434 29.80 20.69 -10.84
N ARG A 435 29.59 20.18 -12.06
CA ARG A 435 29.38 18.76 -12.31
C ARG A 435 30.65 17.99 -11.96
N GLN A 436 30.57 17.12 -10.95
CA GLN A 436 31.67 16.23 -10.61
C GLN A 436 31.71 15.05 -11.59
N PRO A 437 32.89 14.61 -12.06
CA PRO A 437 33.04 13.37 -12.80
C PRO A 437 32.50 12.19 -11.98
N GLY A 438 31.77 11.28 -12.63
CA GLY A 438 31.28 10.09 -11.96
C GLY A 438 32.44 9.17 -11.59
N THR A 439 32.58 8.82 -10.32
CA THR A 439 33.54 7.80 -9.89
C THR A 439 32.96 6.39 -10.07
N LYS A 440 33.83 5.42 -10.39
CA LYS A 440 33.43 4.00 -10.48
C LYS A 440 32.98 3.54 -9.09
N LYS A 441 31.70 3.18 -8.97
CA LYS A 441 31.14 2.73 -7.69
C LYS A 441 31.84 1.47 -7.21
N SER A 442 32.31 1.49 -5.96
CA SER A 442 32.76 0.30 -5.28
C SER A 442 31.56 -0.62 -5.04
N LYS A 443 31.64 -1.84 -5.58
CA LYS A 443 30.68 -2.91 -5.33
C LYS A 443 31.16 -3.86 -4.22
N LYS A 444 32.12 -3.42 -3.39
CA LYS A 444 32.58 -4.18 -2.23
C LYS A 444 31.36 -4.50 -1.36
N ARG A 445 31.18 -5.79 -1.08
CA ARG A 445 30.00 -6.35 -0.45
C ARG A 445 30.45 -7.24 0.71
N ILE A 446 29.72 -7.19 1.81
CA ILE A 446 29.79 -8.15 2.90
C ILE A 446 28.41 -8.78 3.04
N THR A 447 28.35 -10.10 3.17
CA THR A 447 27.12 -10.80 3.53
C THR A 447 27.07 -10.91 5.05
N VAL A 448 25.90 -10.74 5.64
CA VAL A 448 25.65 -10.85 7.07
C VAL A 448 24.50 -11.83 7.25
N ALA A 449 24.70 -12.90 8.02
CA ALA A 449 23.61 -13.77 8.45
C ALA A 449 23.13 -13.30 9.83
N LEU A 450 21.82 -13.10 9.95
CA LEU A 450 21.16 -12.66 11.17
C LEU A 450 20.22 -13.76 11.65
N THR A 451 20.28 -14.07 12.95
CA THR A 451 19.48 -15.13 13.54
C THR A 451 18.89 -14.66 14.86
N THR A 452 17.57 -14.77 14.99
CA THR A 452 16.83 -14.32 16.17
C THR A 452 15.72 -15.32 16.49
N ASN A 453 15.32 -15.40 17.76
CA ASN A 453 14.14 -16.18 18.14
C ASN A 453 12.83 -15.43 17.89
N ALA A 454 11.71 -16.16 17.96
CA ALA A 454 10.41 -15.66 17.53
C ALA A 454 9.79 -14.63 18.50
N ASP A 455 10.17 -14.63 19.77
CA ASP A 455 9.74 -13.62 20.75
C ASP A 455 10.73 -12.46 20.93
N GLY A 456 11.89 -12.52 20.27
CA GLY A 456 12.92 -11.48 20.28
C GLY A 456 13.75 -11.41 21.57
N THR A 457 13.64 -12.39 22.46
CA THR A 457 14.41 -12.44 23.72
C THR A 457 15.86 -12.85 23.52
N ASP A 458 16.20 -13.52 22.42
CA ASP A 458 17.55 -13.97 22.12
C ASP A 458 17.94 -13.72 20.65
N VAL A 459 19.18 -13.26 20.48
CA VAL A 459 19.80 -12.94 19.20
C VAL A 459 21.15 -13.64 19.15
N VAL A 460 21.41 -14.38 18.07
CA VAL A 460 22.74 -14.96 17.83
C VAL A 460 23.62 -13.89 17.21
N ASP A 461 24.87 -13.81 17.66
CA ASP A 461 25.84 -12.86 17.13
C ASP A 461 25.93 -12.95 15.59
N PRO A 462 25.84 -11.82 14.88
CA PRO A 462 25.85 -11.82 13.42
C PRO A 462 27.10 -12.49 12.84
N LEU A 463 26.89 -13.35 11.86
CA LEU A 463 27.98 -13.93 11.08
C LEU A 463 28.27 -13.06 9.85
N PHE A 464 29.48 -12.53 9.77
CA PHE A 464 29.97 -11.76 8.64
C PHE A 464 30.70 -12.66 7.64
N ILE A 465 30.35 -12.57 6.36
CA ILE A 465 30.98 -13.32 5.29
C ILE A 465 31.55 -12.35 4.26
N GLY A 466 32.87 -12.34 4.14
CA GLY A 466 33.56 -11.51 3.15
C GLY A 466 34.33 -12.33 2.11
N THR A 467 35.06 -11.60 1.25
CA THR A 467 35.83 -12.14 0.13
C THR A 467 37.34 -12.24 0.40
N ALA A 468 37.80 -11.95 1.61
CA ALA A 468 39.21 -12.09 1.98
C ALA A 468 39.31 -12.96 3.22
N ALA A 469 40.13 -14.02 3.19
CA ALA A 469 40.38 -14.84 4.38
C ALA A 469 40.98 -14.00 5.53
N ARG A 470 41.81 -13.01 5.20
CA ARG A 470 42.43 -12.07 6.16
C ARG A 470 42.22 -10.64 5.66
N PRO A 471 41.11 -9.98 5.99
CA PRO A 471 40.84 -8.60 5.61
C PRO A 471 41.93 -7.65 6.14
N ARG A 472 42.42 -6.74 5.28
CA ARG A 472 43.46 -5.77 5.68
C ARG A 472 43.02 -4.88 6.85
N CYS A 473 41.73 -4.55 6.93
CA CYS A 473 41.18 -3.73 8.01
C CYS A 473 41.23 -4.39 9.39
N PHE A 474 41.56 -5.69 9.49
CA PHE A 474 41.76 -6.35 10.78
C PHE A 474 43.19 -6.19 11.31
N ASN A 475 44.10 -5.55 10.55
CA ASN A 475 45.48 -5.29 10.94
C ASN A 475 46.24 -6.53 11.45
N GLY A 476 45.95 -7.69 10.86
CA GLY A 476 46.58 -8.97 11.22
C GLY A 476 45.94 -9.72 12.40
N VAL A 477 44.99 -9.10 13.10
CA VAL A 477 44.24 -9.68 14.23
C VAL A 477 43.13 -10.60 13.73
N ALA A 478 42.81 -11.67 14.48
CA ALA A 478 41.69 -12.54 14.14
C ALA A 478 40.35 -11.85 14.48
N ALA A 479 39.31 -12.16 13.71
CA ALA A 479 37.98 -11.58 13.92
C ALA A 479 37.40 -11.92 15.30
N SER A 480 37.65 -13.13 15.79
CA SER A 480 37.27 -13.57 17.14
C SER A 480 37.82 -12.66 18.23
N ASP A 481 39.08 -12.23 18.08
CA ASP A 481 39.75 -11.37 19.06
C ASP A 481 39.22 -9.92 18.99
N LEU A 482 38.64 -9.54 17.86
CA LEU A 482 37.91 -8.29 17.67
C LEU A 482 36.44 -8.38 18.11
N GLY A 483 35.99 -9.55 18.57
CA GLY A 483 34.65 -9.76 19.13
C GLY A 483 33.55 -9.95 18.08
N PHE A 484 33.86 -10.40 16.86
CA PHE A 484 32.83 -10.70 15.86
C PHE A 484 33.11 -11.97 15.06
N ASN A 485 32.04 -12.64 14.63
CA ASN A 485 32.13 -13.86 13.84
C ASN A 485 32.36 -13.52 12.37
N TYR A 486 33.52 -13.90 11.83
CA TYR A 486 33.86 -13.68 10.42
C TYR A 486 34.26 -14.98 9.73
N MET A 487 33.72 -15.17 8.53
CA MET A 487 34.08 -16.25 7.63
C MET A 487 34.35 -15.72 6.22
N TYR A 488 35.00 -16.56 5.42
CA TYR A 488 35.40 -16.21 4.06
C TYR A 488 34.85 -17.21 3.04
N SER A 489 34.35 -16.68 1.92
CA SER A 489 34.21 -17.44 0.68
C SER A 489 34.66 -16.63 -0.51
N LYS A 490 35.11 -17.28 -1.59
CA LYS A 490 35.61 -16.58 -2.81
C LYS A 490 34.64 -15.53 -3.35
N LYS A 491 33.33 -15.77 -3.24
CA LYS A 491 32.28 -14.86 -3.69
C LYS A 491 31.73 -13.96 -2.58
N GLY A 492 32.09 -14.19 -1.31
CA GLY A 492 31.52 -13.50 -0.15
C GLY A 492 30.04 -13.82 0.04
N TRP A 493 29.64 -15.06 -0.30
CA TRP A 493 28.28 -15.61 -0.16
C TRP A 493 28.34 -16.78 0.82
N MET A 494 27.22 -17.14 1.43
CA MET A 494 27.14 -18.39 2.17
C MET A 494 27.32 -19.60 1.25
N THR A 495 27.92 -20.63 1.81
CA THR A 495 28.09 -21.94 1.18
C THR A 495 27.70 -23.00 2.20
N GLY A 496 27.39 -24.22 1.75
CA GLY A 496 27.03 -25.32 2.65
C GLY A 496 28.05 -25.51 3.79
N GLY A 497 29.35 -25.57 3.46
CA GLY A 497 30.39 -25.72 4.49
C GLY A 497 30.46 -24.57 5.51
N LEU A 498 30.20 -23.32 5.08
CA LEU A 498 30.12 -22.19 6.02
C LEU A 498 28.90 -22.31 6.93
N PHE A 499 27.75 -22.66 6.35
CA PHE A 499 26.50 -22.84 7.09
C PHE A 499 26.59 -23.99 8.08
N ASN A 500 27.19 -25.13 7.71
CA ASN A 500 27.40 -26.26 8.62
C ASN A 500 28.34 -25.90 9.78
N THR A 501 29.39 -25.12 9.52
CA THR A 501 30.26 -24.61 10.61
C THR A 501 29.47 -23.71 11.56
N TYR A 502 28.66 -22.79 11.03
CA TYR A 502 27.78 -21.93 11.80
C TYR A 502 26.75 -22.73 12.62
N LEU A 503 26.13 -23.75 12.03
CA LEU A 503 25.20 -24.66 12.71
C LEU A 503 25.85 -25.39 13.87
N LEU A 504 27.07 -25.90 13.71
CA LEU A 504 27.80 -26.60 14.77
C LEU A 504 28.12 -25.66 15.95
N GLN A 505 28.54 -24.43 15.66
CA GLN A 505 28.77 -23.42 16.70
C GLN A 505 27.48 -23.07 17.45
N MET A 506 26.38 -22.88 16.72
CA MET A 506 25.07 -22.63 17.33
C MET A 506 24.63 -23.86 18.15
N ASN A 507 24.85 -25.08 17.66
CA ASN A 507 24.46 -26.30 18.36
C ASN A 507 25.23 -26.45 19.68
N GLN A 508 26.53 -26.13 19.70
CA GLN A 508 27.34 -26.12 20.93
C GLN A 508 26.83 -25.08 21.93
N ARG A 509 26.45 -23.88 21.47
CA ARG A 509 25.82 -22.87 22.32
C ARG A 509 24.50 -23.38 22.92
N MET A 510 23.63 -23.94 22.10
CA MET A 510 22.34 -24.47 22.54
C MET A 510 22.49 -25.67 23.48
N LEU A 511 23.53 -26.49 23.29
CA LEU A 511 23.89 -27.57 24.21
C LEU A 511 24.34 -27.01 25.56
N ALA A 512 25.18 -25.98 25.59
CA ALA A 512 25.64 -25.35 26.82
C ALA A 512 24.50 -24.67 27.60
N GLU A 513 23.48 -24.17 26.90
CA GLU A 513 22.27 -23.59 27.49
C GLU A 513 21.21 -24.66 27.86
N ASP A 514 21.43 -25.94 27.56
CA ASP A 514 20.46 -27.04 27.66
C ASP A 514 19.12 -26.75 26.95
N ARG A 515 19.20 -26.18 25.75
CA ARG A 515 18.04 -25.80 24.94
C ARG A 515 17.95 -26.64 23.68
N LYS A 516 16.74 -27.09 23.36
CA LYS A 516 16.41 -27.70 22.07
C LYS A 516 15.61 -26.72 21.24
N VAL A 517 16.13 -26.36 20.07
CA VAL A 517 15.59 -25.28 19.26
C VAL A 517 15.29 -25.73 17.84
N LEU A 518 14.33 -25.06 17.23
CA LEU A 518 14.01 -25.17 15.81
C LEU A 518 14.61 -23.96 15.08
N LEU A 519 15.42 -24.20 14.06
CA LEU A 519 15.97 -23.15 13.21
C LEU A 519 15.29 -23.16 11.84
N LEU A 520 14.53 -22.11 11.56
CA LEU A 520 13.88 -21.85 10.27
C LEU A 520 14.84 -21.10 9.33
N VAL A 521 15.02 -21.62 8.12
CA VAL A 521 15.92 -21.04 7.10
C VAL A 521 15.23 -20.99 5.74
N ASP A 522 15.72 -20.11 4.85
CA ASP A 522 15.21 -20.05 3.48
C ASP A 522 15.41 -21.39 2.73
N ASN A 523 14.63 -21.62 1.68
CA ASN A 523 14.71 -22.84 0.89
C ASN A 523 15.80 -22.74 -0.18
N ALA A 524 17.05 -22.74 0.26
CA ALA A 524 18.21 -22.70 -0.64
C ALA A 524 19.19 -23.85 -0.39
N PRO A 525 19.91 -24.32 -1.43
CA PRO A 525 20.86 -25.42 -1.30
C PRO A 525 21.92 -25.26 -0.20
N PRO A 526 22.50 -24.07 0.08
CA PRO A 526 23.49 -23.88 1.14
C PRO A 526 22.97 -24.17 2.54
N TYR A 527 21.65 -24.13 2.76
CA TYR A 527 21.05 -24.30 4.08
C TYR A 527 20.64 -25.74 4.42
N ARG A 528 21.11 -26.70 3.62
CA ARG A 528 20.94 -28.12 3.92
C ARG A 528 22.07 -28.58 4.83
N PRO A 529 21.77 -29.15 6.01
CA PRO A 529 22.79 -29.78 6.85
C PRO A 529 23.47 -30.92 6.08
N ASP A 530 24.79 -31.03 6.21
CA ASP A 530 25.54 -32.14 5.59
C ASP A 530 25.23 -33.47 6.31
N ASP A 531 25.12 -33.43 7.64
CA ASP A 531 24.75 -34.55 8.50
C ASP A 531 23.93 -34.06 9.69
N GLU A 532 22.62 -34.36 9.70
CA GLU A 532 21.72 -33.97 10.77
C GLU A 532 22.03 -34.70 12.10
N SER A 533 22.72 -35.84 12.08
CA SER A 533 23.04 -36.59 13.30
C SER A 533 24.02 -35.87 14.22
N LEU A 534 24.78 -34.91 13.68
CA LEU A 534 25.70 -34.05 14.44
C LEU A 534 24.98 -32.92 15.20
N LEU A 535 23.68 -32.70 14.95
CA LEU A 535 22.88 -31.62 15.54
C LEU A 535 21.99 -32.17 16.67
N THR A 536 22.52 -32.24 17.88
CA THR A 536 21.82 -32.78 19.05
C THR A 536 20.73 -31.86 19.60
N ASN A 537 20.89 -30.56 19.45
CA ASN A 537 20.08 -29.52 20.09
C ASN A 537 19.41 -28.57 19.10
N ILE A 538 19.73 -28.68 17.81
CA ILE A 538 19.13 -27.87 16.73
C ILE A 538 18.45 -28.78 15.73
N LYS A 539 17.18 -28.49 15.45
CA LYS A 539 16.46 -29.04 14.30
C LYS A 539 16.38 -27.97 13.22
N VAL A 540 16.87 -28.23 12.02
CA VAL A 540 16.78 -27.28 10.89
C VAL A 540 15.52 -27.57 10.08
N LYS A 541 14.79 -26.52 9.71
CA LYS A 541 13.62 -26.63 8.81
C LYS A 541 13.66 -25.53 7.76
N MET A 542 13.73 -25.94 6.50
CA MET A 542 13.61 -25.02 5.37
C MET A 542 12.16 -24.57 5.17
N LEU A 543 11.98 -23.30 4.79
CA LEU A 543 10.70 -22.73 4.41
C LEU A 543 10.12 -23.43 3.15
N PRO A 544 8.80 -23.39 2.92
CA PRO A 544 8.20 -23.92 1.70
C PRO A 544 8.72 -23.19 0.44
N LYS A 545 8.89 -23.92 -0.66
CA LYS A 545 9.40 -23.35 -1.93
C LYS A 545 8.53 -22.18 -2.40
N ASN A 546 9.16 -21.14 -2.96
CA ASN A 546 8.50 -19.95 -3.51
C ASN A 546 7.64 -19.16 -2.51
N THR A 547 7.86 -19.32 -1.19
CA THR A 547 7.08 -18.59 -0.17
C THR A 547 7.89 -17.58 0.62
N THR A 548 9.21 -17.47 0.38
CA THR A 548 10.16 -16.61 1.11
C THR A 548 9.65 -15.17 1.25
N ALA A 549 9.18 -14.56 0.17
CA ALA A 549 8.66 -13.18 0.18
C ALA A 549 7.47 -12.95 1.13
N HIS A 550 6.75 -14.00 1.52
CA HIS A 550 5.57 -13.93 2.39
C HIS A 550 5.78 -14.56 3.76
N LEU A 551 6.69 -15.54 3.87
CA LEU A 551 6.86 -16.38 5.05
C LEU A 551 8.21 -16.22 5.75
N GLN A 552 9.19 -15.49 5.19
CA GLN A 552 10.50 -15.27 5.80
C GLN A 552 10.44 -14.18 6.90
N PRO A 553 10.54 -14.52 8.19
CA PRO A 553 10.44 -13.55 9.28
C PRO A 553 11.54 -12.48 9.29
N GLN A 554 12.80 -12.84 9.00
CA GLN A 554 13.90 -11.86 8.94
C GLN A 554 13.62 -10.75 7.91
N ASP A 555 12.99 -11.08 6.77
CA ASP A 555 12.63 -10.14 5.72
C ASP A 555 11.38 -9.31 6.04
N ALA A 556 10.56 -9.73 7.02
CA ALA A 556 9.34 -9.04 7.44
C ALA A 556 9.58 -7.74 8.25
N GLY A 557 10.84 -7.30 8.40
CA GLY A 557 11.20 -6.01 8.98
C GLY A 557 12.47 -5.99 9.82
N ILE A 558 12.99 -7.16 10.23
CA ILE A 558 14.17 -7.26 11.10
C ILE A 558 15.43 -6.84 10.33
N ILE A 559 15.67 -7.45 9.17
CA ILE A 559 16.78 -7.07 8.26
C ILE A 559 16.67 -5.61 7.85
N ALA A 560 15.46 -5.11 7.55
CA ALA A 560 15.24 -3.73 7.16
C ALA A 560 15.64 -2.75 8.29
N SER A 561 15.25 -3.05 9.53
CA SER A 561 15.59 -2.27 10.72
C SER A 561 17.09 -2.29 11.01
N PHE A 562 17.73 -3.47 10.91
CA PHE A 562 19.17 -3.62 11.02
C PHE A 562 19.91 -2.76 9.98
N LYS A 563 19.52 -2.86 8.70
CA LYS A 563 20.11 -2.06 7.62
C LYS A 563 19.94 -0.56 7.81
N ALA A 564 18.79 -0.12 8.31
CA ALA A 564 18.56 1.29 8.61
C ALA A 564 19.56 1.80 9.65
N LYS A 565 19.81 1.02 10.71
CA LYS A 565 20.75 1.40 11.76
C LYS A 565 22.21 1.37 11.30
N VAL A 566 22.60 0.36 10.52
CA VAL A 566 23.93 0.30 9.89
C VAL A 566 24.15 1.50 8.98
N LYS A 567 23.16 1.87 8.17
CA LYS A 567 23.23 3.06 7.29
C LYS A 567 23.40 4.36 8.09
N GLN A 568 22.74 4.50 9.23
CA GLN A 568 22.94 5.65 10.12
C GLN A 568 24.39 5.75 10.60
N ARG A 569 24.99 4.62 11.03
CA ARG A 569 26.40 4.58 11.44
C ARG A 569 27.36 4.84 10.26
N GLN A 570 27.04 4.31 9.08
CA GLN A 570 27.82 4.56 7.86
C GLN A 570 27.86 6.05 7.50
N LEU A 571 26.74 6.77 7.64
CA LEU A 571 26.69 8.21 7.42
C LEU A 571 27.55 8.97 8.43
N GLN A 572 27.51 8.57 9.71
CA GLN A 572 28.34 9.16 10.75
C GLN A 572 29.84 8.93 10.48
N SER A 573 30.22 7.71 10.10
CA SER A 573 31.61 7.37 9.73
C SER A 573 32.06 8.15 8.49
N ALA A 574 31.19 8.28 7.48
CA ALA A 574 31.48 9.09 6.30
C ALA A 574 31.72 10.57 6.65
N LEU A 575 30.93 11.14 7.57
CA LEU A 575 31.15 12.51 8.07
C LEU A 575 32.51 12.61 8.77
N GLN A 576 32.85 11.69 9.66
CA GLN A 576 34.16 11.69 10.34
C GLN A 576 35.34 11.57 9.37
N GLN A 577 35.22 10.76 8.32
CA GLN A 577 36.23 10.65 7.27
C GLN A 577 36.35 11.95 6.47
N ILE A 578 35.22 12.57 6.10
CA ILE A 578 35.19 13.87 5.41
C ILE A 578 35.84 14.94 6.30
N ASP A 579 35.50 15.01 7.58
CA ASP A 579 36.08 15.95 8.55
C ASP A 579 37.59 15.72 8.74
N SER A 580 38.03 14.46 8.78
CA SER A 580 39.46 14.10 8.88
C SER A 580 40.24 14.56 7.65
N VAL A 581 39.66 14.38 6.45
CA VAL A 581 40.25 14.86 5.20
C VAL A 581 40.27 16.38 5.13
N MET A 582 39.17 17.04 5.53
CA MET A 582 39.13 18.51 5.62
C MET A 582 40.15 19.06 6.61
N ALA A 583 40.50 18.30 7.66
CA ALA A 583 41.54 18.62 8.62
C ALA A 583 42.96 18.26 8.15
N GLY A 584 43.17 17.90 6.87
CA GLY A 584 44.49 17.62 6.30
C GLY A 584 45.10 16.28 6.72
N ARG A 585 44.35 15.42 7.42
CA ARG A 585 44.77 14.06 7.76
C ARG A 585 44.36 13.14 6.60
N GLN A 586 45.22 13.06 5.59
CA GLN A 586 45.02 12.10 4.49
C GLN A 586 45.28 10.69 5.01
N ASP A 587 44.21 9.89 5.12
CA ASP A 587 44.23 8.46 4.82
C ASP A 587 42.82 8.00 4.41
N GLY A 588 42.68 7.56 3.15
CA GLY A 588 41.60 6.68 2.69
C GLY A 588 40.16 7.21 2.70
N LEU A 589 39.85 8.26 1.94
CA LEU A 589 38.44 8.56 1.61
C LEU A 589 37.89 7.41 0.74
N TYR A 590 36.97 6.62 1.30
CA TYR A 590 36.29 5.48 0.67
C TYR A 590 37.05 4.14 0.55
N GLU A 591 38.13 3.90 1.31
CA GLU A 591 38.77 2.57 1.35
C GLU A 591 38.00 1.51 2.14
#